data_AF-A0A2V7B0V5-F1
#
_entry.id   AF-A0A2V7B0V5-F1
#
_cell.length_a   1.000
_cell.length_b   1.000
_cell.length_c   1.000
_cell.angle_alpha   90.00
_cell.angle_beta   90.00
_cell.angle_gamma   90.00
#
_symmetry.space_group_name_H-M   'P 1'
#
loop_
_entity.id
_entity.type
_entity.pdbx_description
1 polymer ?
#
loop_
_entity_poly.entity_id
_entity_poly.type
_entity_poly.pdbx_seq_one_letter_code
_entity_poly.pdbx_strand_id
1 'polypeptide(L)'
;MKMKPGYVKFLPDWAPVNLALSQGRAGGEGTIDHMGIQVDAPETVMVQLRRVKAAGVPVREEMGVNCCHANQDKFWVQDPDGVEWEVYHLNYDLEGELRAGVSAERSASGRGDRVLRSTPERHIASHVA
;
A
#
# COMPACT_ATOMS: atom_id res chain seq x y z
N MET A 1 -13.35 1.48 -4.49
CA MET A 1 -12.65 2.07 -5.66
C MET A 1 -11.89 3.31 -5.20
N LYS A 2 -10.62 3.44 -5.57
CA LYS A 2 -9.79 4.63 -5.30
C LYS A 2 -9.36 5.22 -6.65
N MET A 3 -9.48 6.53 -6.85
CA MET A 3 -9.13 7.21 -8.11
C MET A 3 -8.20 8.38 -7.81
N LYS A 4 -7.13 8.50 -8.60
CA LYS A 4 -6.15 9.60 -8.58
C LYS A 4 -5.80 9.97 -10.03
N PRO A 5 -5.23 11.16 -10.30
CA PRO A 5 -4.77 11.50 -11.64
C PRO A 5 -3.83 10.41 -12.20
N GLY A 6 -4.21 9.82 -13.33
CA GLY A 6 -3.44 8.74 -13.97
C GLY A 6 -3.46 7.38 -13.25
N TYR A 7 -4.32 7.16 -12.26
CA TYR A 7 -4.39 5.91 -11.50
C TYR A 7 -5.81 5.57 -11.02
N VAL A 8 -6.22 4.32 -11.17
CA VAL A 8 -7.46 3.81 -10.60
C VAL A 8 -7.28 2.43 -10.01
N LYS A 9 -7.83 2.21 -8.82
CA LYS A 9 -7.80 0.92 -8.12
C LYS A 9 -9.23 0.41 -7.84
N PHE A 10 -9.48 -0.83 -8.22
CA PHE A 10 -10.71 -1.56 -7.98
C PHE A 10 -10.47 -2.67 -6.96
N LEU A 11 -11.28 -2.67 -5.90
CA LEU A 11 -11.46 -3.78 -4.98
C LEU A 11 -12.98 -3.95 -4.82
N PRO A 12 -13.64 -4.70 -5.70
CA PRO A 12 -15.08 -4.92 -5.62
C PRO A 12 -15.41 -5.95 -4.54
N ASP A 13 -16.44 -5.69 -3.73
CA ASP A 13 -16.87 -6.65 -2.70
C ASP A 13 -17.46 -7.95 -3.28
N TRP A 14 -17.77 -7.96 -4.57
CA TRP A 14 -18.37 -9.10 -5.29
C TRP A 14 -17.35 -10.03 -5.95
N ALA A 15 -16.05 -9.70 -5.96
CA ALA A 15 -15.01 -10.57 -6.49
C ALA A 15 -13.67 -10.38 -5.75
N PRO A 16 -12.90 -11.47 -5.55
CA PRO A 16 -11.59 -11.40 -4.90
C PRO A 16 -10.53 -10.87 -5.88
N VAL A 17 -10.70 -9.62 -6.34
CA VAL A 17 -9.79 -8.97 -7.28
C VAL A 17 -9.30 -7.63 -6.72
N ASN A 18 -8.00 -7.42 -6.84
CA ASN A 18 -7.35 -6.15 -6.58
C ASN A 18 -6.70 -5.68 -7.88
N LEU A 19 -7.41 -4.84 -8.63
CA LEU A 19 -6.99 -4.38 -9.95
C LEU A 19 -6.57 -2.91 -9.89
N ALA A 20 -5.32 -2.63 -10.23
CA ALA A 20 -4.81 -1.28 -10.41
C ALA A 20 -4.56 -1.02 -11.90
N LEU A 21 -5.06 0.10 -12.40
CA LEU A 21 -4.75 0.59 -13.75
C LEU A 21 -4.04 1.93 -13.60
N SER A 22 -2.86 2.02 -14.20
CA SER A 22 -2.06 3.23 -14.27
C SER A 22 -2.06 3.74 -15.71
N GLN A 23 -1.98 5.06 -15.89
CA GLN A 23 -1.81 5.65 -17.20
C GLN A 23 -0.46 5.21 -17.77
N GLY A 24 -0.52 4.47 -18.88
CA GLY A 24 0.67 3.96 -19.56
C GLY A 24 1.51 5.07 -20.20
N ARG A 25 2.77 4.75 -20.46
CA ARG A 25 3.68 5.58 -21.27
C ARG A 25 3.39 5.36 -22.76
N ALA A 26 3.64 6.39 -23.58
CA ALA A 26 3.61 6.27 -25.05
C ALA A 26 4.47 5.08 -25.54
N GLY A 27 3.84 4.19 -26.33
CA GLY A 27 4.47 2.97 -26.85
C GLY A 27 4.45 1.75 -25.92
N GLY A 28 3.78 1.83 -24.76
CA GLY A 28 3.59 0.72 -23.81
C GLY A 28 2.13 0.24 -23.73
N GLU A 29 1.37 0.33 -24.82
CA GLU A 29 -0.03 -0.10 -24.84
C GLU A 29 -0.12 -1.62 -24.63
N GLY A 30 -1.00 -2.04 -23.72
CA GLY A 30 -1.28 -3.46 -23.46
C GLY A 30 -0.26 -4.21 -22.58
N THR A 31 0.71 -3.51 -21.96
CA THR A 31 1.69 -4.16 -21.08
C THR A 31 1.14 -4.42 -19.69
N ILE A 32 1.49 -5.56 -19.10
CA ILE A 32 1.34 -5.83 -17.66
C ILE A 32 2.48 -5.11 -16.94
N ASP A 33 2.14 -4.31 -15.93
CA ASP A 33 3.13 -3.65 -15.07
C ASP A 33 3.76 -4.67 -14.11
N HIS A 34 2.93 -5.33 -13.30
CA HIS A 34 3.27 -6.48 -12.48
C HIS A 34 2.01 -7.28 -12.13
N MET A 35 2.20 -8.48 -11.58
CA MET A 35 1.13 -9.32 -11.05
C MET A 35 1.27 -9.49 -9.54
N GLY A 36 0.17 -9.79 -8.86
CA GLY A 36 0.16 -9.88 -7.41
C GLY A 36 -0.77 -10.97 -6.88
N ILE A 37 -0.34 -11.63 -5.82
CA ILE A 37 -1.13 -12.56 -5.02
C ILE A 37 -1.28 -11.95 -3.63
N GLN A 38 -2.47 -11.43 -3.35
CA GLN A 38 -2.82 -10.94 -2.02
C GLN A 38 -3.18 -12.12 -1.11
N VAL A 39 -2.62 -12.14 0.09
CA VAL A 39 -2.92 -13.15 1.12
C VAL A 39 -3.56 -12.51 2.35
N ASP A 40 -4.33 -13.31 3.08
CA ASP A 40 -5.16 -12.82 4.19
C ASP A 40 -4.39 -12.57 5.50
N ALA A 41 -3.14 -13.02 5.59
CA ALA A 41 -2.34 -12.92 6.80
C ALA A 41 -0.83 -12.73 6.51
N PRO A 42 -0.09 -11.96 7.32
CA PRO A 42 1.34 -11.73 7.12
C PRO A 42 2.16 -13.01 7.29
N GLU A 43 1.73 -13.95 8.13
CA GLU A 43 2.39 -15.25 8.30
C GLU A 43 2.42 -16.05 6.99
N THR A 44 1.38 -15.91 6.16
CA THR A 44 1.29 -16.57 4.86
C THR A 44 2.36 -16.04 3.91
N VAL A 45 2.66 -14.74 3.93
CA VAL A 45 3.78 -14.15 3.18
C VAL A 45 5.09 -14.82 3.58
N MET A 46 5.34 -14.96 4.88
CA MET A 46 6.57 -15.58 5.40
C MET A 46 6.68 -17.07 5.06
N VAL A 47 5.58 -17.82 5.08
CA VAL A 47 5.54 -19.22 4.67
C VAL A 47 5.90 -19.35 3.18
N GLN A 48 5.30 -18.54 2.31
CA GLN A 48 5.58 -18.60 0.88
C GLN A 48 7.00 -18.13 0.55
N LEU A 49 7.48 -17.07 1.21
CA LEU A 49 8.85 -16.58 1.07
C LEU A 49 9.87 -17.68 1.38
N ARG A 50 9.70 -18.42 2.49
CA ARG A 50 10.56 -19.56 2.84
C ARG A 50 10.53 -20.65 1.76
N ARG A 51 9.33 -20.97 1.24
CA ARG A 51 9.15 -21.97 0.18
C ARG A 51 9.88 -21.57 -1.10
N VAL A 52 9.74 -20.31 -1.53
CA VAL A 52 10.36 -19.77 -2.74
C VAL A 52 11.88 -19.71 -2.61
N LYS A 53 12.40 -19.24 -1.46
CA LYS A 53 13.85 -19.26 -1.17
C LYS A 53 14.42 -20.68 -1.17
N ALA A 54 13.72 -21.65 -0.58
CA ALA A 54 14.14 -23.05 -0.57
C ALA A 54 14.19 -23.67 -1.99
N ALA A 55 13.43 -23.12 -2.94
CA ALA A 55 13.48 -23.50 -4.35
C ALA A 55 14.62 -22.80 -5.13
N GLY A 56 15.40 -21.93 -4.50
CA GLY A 56 16.52 -21.23 -5.14
C GLY A 56 16.11 -20.07 -6.06
N VAL A 57 14.86 -19.61 -5.97
CA VAL A 57 14.37 -18.46 -6.75
C VAL A 57 14.87 -17.16 -6.10
N PRO A 58 15.51 -16.24 -6.84
CA PRO A 58 15.88 -14.93 -6.32
C PRO A 58 14.65 -14.15 -5.86
N VAL A 59 14.75 -13.51 -4.69
CA VAL A 59 13.65 -12.74 -4.08
C VAL A 59 14.11 -11.36 -3.66
N ARG A 60 13.20 -10.38 -3.75
CA ARG A 60 13.34 -9.05 -3.13
C ARG A 60 12.29 -8.93 -2.03
N GLU A 61 12.71 -8.65 -0.80
CA GLU A 61 11.86 -8.60 0.39
C GLU A 61 11.59 -7.17 0.85
N GLU A 62 10.34 -6.88 1.19
CA GLU A 62 9.89 -5.59 1.70
C GLU A 62 8.90 -5.83 2.85
N MET A 63 9.43 -5.95 4.07
CA MET A 63 8.64 -6.24 5.28
C MET A 63 8.28 -4.95 6.02
N GLY A 64 7.01 -4.79 6.40
CA GLY A 64 6.48 -3.63 7.12
C GLY A 64 6.70 -2.30 6.38
N VAL A 65 6.77 -2.31 5.05
CA VAL A 65 7.10 -1.12 4.26
C VAL A 65 5.85 -0.30 4.00
N ASN A 66 5.95 1.01 4.25
CA ASN A 66 4.96 1.98 3.81
C ASN A 66 5.16 2.26 2.32
N CYS A 67 4.24 1.81 1.48
CA CYS A 67 4.31 1.99 0.04
C CYS A 67 3.01 2.62 -0.48
N CYS A 68 3.14 3.76 -1.15
CA CYS A 68 2.09 4.56 -1.79
C CYS A 68 0.95 4.98 -0.83
N HIS A 69 0.12 4.05 -0.38
CA HIS A 69 -1.11 4.29 0.39
C HIS A 69 -1.36 3.28 1.51
N ALA A 70 -0.49 2.29 1.71
CA ALA A 70 -0.66 1.27 2.73
C ALA A 70 0.69 0.80 3.29
N ASN A 71 0.65 0.25 4.49
CA ASN A 71 1.72 -0.59 5.03
C ASN A 71 1.52 -2.02 4.58
N GLN A 72 2.60 -2.67 4.14
CA GLN A 72 2.55 -4.00 3.57
C GLN A 72 3.76 -4.84 3.98
N ASP A 73 3.51 -6.15 4.08
CA ASP A 73 4.55 -7.17 4.00
C ASP A 73 4.47 -7.83 2.63
N LYS A 74 5.57 -7.79 1.87
CA LYS A 74 5.62 -8.39 0.54
C LYS A 74 6.99 -8.90 0.14
N PHE A 75 7.00 -9.86 -0.77
CA PHE A 75 8.21 -10.20 -1.51
C PHE A 75 7.90 -10.27 -2.99
N TRP A 76 8.93 -10.04 -3.79
CA TRP A 76 8.89 -10.02 -5.23
C TRP A 76 9.73 -11.14 -5.82
N VAL A 77 9.26 -11.74 -6.90
CA VAL A 77 10.02 -12.61 -7.81
C VAL A 77 9.83 -12.12 -9.24
N GLN A 78 10.76 -12.47 -10.12
CA GLN A 78 10.59 -12.25 -11.56
C GLN A 78 10.40 -13.61 -12.24
N ASP A 79 9.39 -13.71 -13.12
CA ASP A 79 9.18 -14.92 -13.92
C ASP A 79 10.14 -14.95 -15.14
N PRO A 80 10.21 -16.08 -15.88
CA PRO A 80 11.08 -16.18 -17.05
C PRO A 80 10.79 -15.18 -18.18
N ASP A 81 9.58 -14.63 -18.24
CA ASP A 81 9.17 -13.63 -19.25
C ASP A 81 9.48 -12.20 -18.79
N GLY A 82 10.05 -12.05 -17.58
CA GLY A 82 10.46 -10.77 -17.02
C GLY A 82 9.36 -10.06 -16.23
N VAL A 83 8.18 -10.65 -16.06
CA VAL A 83 7.10 -10.04 -15.28
C VAL A 83 7.44 -10.14 -13.79
N GLU A 84 7.32 -9.02 -13.08
CA GLU A 84 7.43 -9.01 -11.63
C GLU A 84 6.14 -9.53 -10.99
N TRP A 85 6.29 -10.41 -10.00
CA TRP A 85 5.22 -10.98 -9.21
C TRP A 85 5.43 -10.65 -7.74
N GLU A 86 4.43 -10.05 -7.09
CA GLU A 86 4.41 -9.90 -5.63
C GLU A 86 3.51 -10.94 -4.95
N VAL A 87 3.92 -11.38 -3.77
CA VAL A 87 3.01 -11.99 -2.79
C VAL A 87 3.00 -11.08 -1.58
N TYR A 88 1.81 -10.62 -1.18
CA TYR A 88 1.71 -9.55 -0.19
C TYR A 88 0.50 -9.66 0.73
N HIS A 89 0.65 -9.03 1.89
CA HIS A 89 -0.44 -8.74 2.82
C HIS A 89 -0.52 -7.22 3.06
N LEU A 90 -1.75 -6.70 3.15
CA LEU A 90 -2.01 -5.30 3.51
C LEU A 90 -2.21 -5.22 5.03
N ASN A 91 -1.27 -4.61 5.74
CA ASN A 91 -1.33 -4.46 7.19
C ASN A 91 -2.35 -3.38 7.58
N TYR A 92 -2.25 -2.20 6.96
CA TYR A 92 -3.19 -1.09 7.16
C TYR A 92 -3.06 -0.05 6.05
N ASP A 93 -4.15 0.65 5.73
CA ASP A 93 -4.13 1.82 4.86
C ASP A 93 -3.49 3.02 5.59
N LEU A 94 -2.61 3.75 4.92
CA LEU A 94 -1.95 4.96 5.46
C LEU A 94 -2.80 6.22 5.30
N GLU A 95 -3.81 6.20 4.42
CA GLU A 95 -4.65 7.36 4.12
C GLU A 95 -5.88 7.51 5.03
N GLY A 96 -6.08 6.62 6.01
CA GLY A 96 -7.00 6.80 7.15
C GLY A 96 -8.50 6.96 6.83
N GLU A 97 -9.34 6.07 7.37
CA GLU A 97 -10.66 6.36 7.95
C GLU A 97 -11.46 7.59 7.43
N LEU A 98 -11.96 7.58 6.19
CA LEU A 98 -12.98 8.54 5.70
C LEU A 98 -14.39 7.93 5.60
N ARG A 99 -14.65 6.87 6.35
CA ARG A 99 -16.00 6.29 6.52
C ARG A 99 -16.33 5.97 7.97
N ALA A 100 -16.09 6.91 8.88
CA ALA A 100 -16.82 6.98 10.15
C ALA A 100 -17.57 8.32 10.18
N GLY A 101 -18.89 8.25 10.29
CA GLY A 101 -19.81 9.33 9.92
C GLY A 101 -19.62 10.63 10.69
N VAL A 102 -19.75 11.74 9.97
CA VAL A 102 -20.13 13.03 10.56
C VAL A 102 -21.55 13.33 10.14
N SER A 103 -22.50 12.88 10.96
CA SER A 103 -23.80 13.54 11.07
C SER A 103 -23.55 14.88 11.76
N ALA A 104 -23.95 15.95 11.10
CA ALA A 104 -23.81 17.31 11.58
C ALA A 104 -24.66 17.56 12.82
N GLU A 105 -24.08 18.20 13.84
CA GLU A 105 -24.83 19.10 14.72
C GLU A 105 -23.97 20.33 15.07
N ARG A 106 -24.50 21.51 14.75
CA ARG A 106 -24.01 22.84 15.15
C ARG A 106 -24.50 23.13 16.56
N SER A 107 -23.66 23.73 17.41
CA SER A 107 -24.09 24.78 18.34
C SER A 107 -22.89 25.57 18.88
N ALA A 108 -23.10 26.88 19.03
CA ALA A 108 -22.12 27.91 19.30
C ALA A 108 -21.84 28.11 20.81
N SER A 109 -20.69 28.74 21.12
CA SER A 109 -20.44 29.70 22.22
C SER A 109 -19.11 29.47 22.94
N GLY A 110 -18.31 30.52 23.13
CA GLY A 110 -17.49 30.64 24.35
C GLY A 110 -16.00 30.97 24.17
N ARG A 111 -15.66 32.22 24.48
CA ARG A 111 -14.35 32.89 24.58
C ARG A 111 -13.42 32.25 25.64
N GLY A 112 -12.10 32.20 25.40
CA GLY A 112 -11.11 31.90 26.44
C GLY A 112 -9.68 31.68 25.94
N ASP A 113 -8.79 32.59 26.31
CA ASP A 113 -7.35 32.68 26.05
C ASP A 113 -6.54 31.66 26.90
N ARG A 114 -5.39 31.16 26.40
CA ARG A 114 -4.10 30.93 27.14
C ARG A 114 -3.11 30.01 26.40
N VAL A 115 -1.89 30.55 26.29
CA VAL A 115 -0.61 29.98 25.82
C VAL A 115 -0.16 28.73 26.59
N LEU A 116 0.37 27.72 25.90
CA LEU A 116 1.33 26.75 26.44
C LEU A 116 2.42 26.39 25.40
N ARG A 117 3.68 26.36 25.88
CA ARG A 117 4.91 25.99 25.16
C ARG A 117 5.09 24.47 25.15
N SER A 118 5.71 23.92 24.09
CA SER A 118 6.66 22.79 24.17
C SER A 118 7.36 22.54 22.83
N THR A 119 8.68 22.63 22.82
CA THR A 119 9.62 22.00 21.87
C THR A 119 9.90 20.55 22.32
N PRO A 120 10.75 19.75 21.63
CA PRO A 120 11.03 19.61 20.19
C PRO A 120 11.01 18.12 19.75
N GLU A 121 11.09 17.77 18.46
CA GLU A 121 11.77 16.51 18.07
C GLU A 121 12.16 16.44 16.58
N ARG A 122 13.19 15.62 16.34
CA ARG A 122 14.18 15.72 15.26
C ARG A 122 13.67 15.06 13.97
N HIS A 123 13.86 15.74 12.84
CA HIS A 123 13.71 15.14 11.52
C HIS A 123 14.86 14.16 11.26
N ILE A 124 14.54 12.87 11.14
CA ILE A 124 15.44 11.88 10.54
C ILE A 124 15.13 11.85 9.05
N ALA A 125 16.07 12.35 8.25
CA ALA A 125 16.03 12.21 6.79
C ALA A 125 16.41 10.77 6.41
N SER A 126 15.55 10.09 5.66
CA SER A 126 15.93 8.91 4.91
C SER A 126 16.04 9.31 3.44
N HIS A 127 17.29 9.47 2.99
CA HIS A 127 17.64 9.32 1.58
C HIS A 127 17.73 7.82 1.30
N VAL A 128 17.15 7.36 0.20
CA VAL A 128 17.56 6.12 -0.45
C VAL A 128 17.79 6.46 -1.92
N ALA A 129 18.94 5.97 -2.40
CA ALA A 129 19.49 6.13 -3.73
C ALA A 129 18.68 5.44 -4.82
#